data_AF-A0A453ME90-F1
#
_entry.id   AF-A0A453ME90-F1
#
_cell.length_a   1.000
_cell.length_b   1.000
_cell.length_c   1.000
_cell.angle_alpha   90.00
_cell.angle_beta   90.00
_cell.angle_gamma   90.00
#
_symmetry.space_group_name_H-M   'P 1'
#
loop_
_entity.id
_entity.type
_entity.pdbx_description
1 polymer ?
#
loop_
_entity_poly.entity_id
_entity_poly.type
_entity_poly.pdbx_seq_one_letter_code
_entity_poly.pdbx_strand_id
1 'polypeptide(L)'
;DRYARELELLARGDVVQAKNLQDSAVSEESVEMDEDGSVDKPASPSDRGNKTWTSIQLKEAHSIFSKLMKKRVNKCANCGMKNPPIKCQIYGWLTIQGTDGSAVRRKAITDYNLEGDRHISNPNGTGVSGLTDDRVKASSNQTKDLSDDRPLLTTEVESILKDLWEKEARFCMLLCDFQQNLCVSEKRRGYEMFFLKSMLVPPNRFRPSTSSSLGIMEHPQNVMLSKVQEANLALQHDSAHPNHMDVLTRWRDLQTSVNLFYDSSKGLGKSGKDGHGVRQLVDKKTGIVRQKIMGKRVNHSCRTVISPDPFLAVNEIGIPPAAALKLTYPE
;
A
#
# COMPACT_ATOMS: atom_id res chain seq x y z
N ASP A 1 -12.74 1.90 -18.12
CA ASP A 1 -12.30 1.29 -19.41
C ASP A 1 -11.23 2.05 -20.17
N ARG A 2 -11.43 3.33 -20.52
CA ARG A 2 -10.44 4.11 -21.30
C ARG A 2 -9.00 4.02 -20.76
N TYR A 3 -8.81 4.31 -19.47
CA TYR A 3 -7.47 4.26 -18.85
C TYR A 3 -6.84 2.86 -18.83
N ALA A 4 -7.65 1.79 -18.74
CA ALA A 4 -7.14 0.43 -18.82
C ALA A 4 -6.61 0.12 -20.23
N ARG A 5 -7.30 0.57 -21.29
CA ARG A 5 -6.83 0.43 -22.68
C ARG A 5 -5.55 1.23 -22.93
N GLU A 6 -5.46 2.47 -22.43
CA GLU A 6 -4.24 3.29 -22.53
C GLU A 6 -3.04 2.60 -21.85
N LEU A 7 -3.24 1.99 -20.68
CA LEU A 7 -2.20 1.26 -19.96
C LEU A 7 -1.83 -0.06 -20.65
N GLU A 8 -2.79 -0.78 -21.25
CA GLU A 8 -2.53 -2.00 -22.05
C GLU A 8 -1.65 -1.68 -23.28
N LEU A 9 -1.89 -0.55 -23.96
CA LEU A 9 -1.07 -0.11 -25.09
C LEU A 9 0.35 0.26 -24.66
N LEU A 10 0.49 0.97 -23.53
CA LEU A 10 1.81 1.26 -22.95
C LEU A 10 2.58 -0.02 -22.59
N ALA A 11 1.89 -1.02 -22.03
CA ALA A 11 2.48 -2.31 -21.70
C ALA A 11 2.93 -3.11 -22.94
N ARG A 12 2.29 -2.90 -24.09
CA ARG A 12 2.67 -3.51 -25.38
C ARG A 12 3.85 -2.82 -26.05
N GLY A 13 4.13 -1.55 -25.71
CA GLY A 13 5.20 -0.76 -26.33
C GLY A 13 4.72 0.44 -27.14
N ASP A 14 3.41 0.59 -27.34
CA ASP A 14 2.82 1.55 -28.27
C ASP A 14 2.51 2.89 -27.61
N VAL A 15 3.57 3.64 -27.29
CA VAL A 15 3.47 4.95 -26.60
C VAL A 15 2.73 6.00 -27.44
N VAL A 16 2.87 5.95 -28.77
CA VAL A 16 2.24 6.93 -29.69
C VAL A 16 0.72 6.77 -29.71
N GLN A 17 0.22 5.53 -29.80
CA GLN A 17 -1.23 5.27 -29.78
C GLN A 17 -1.85 5.58 -28.41
N ALA A 18 -1.13 5.31 -27.31
CA ALA A 18 -1.58 5.70 -25.98
C ALA A 18 -1.71 7.23 -25.82
N LYS A 19 -0.83 8.02 -26.47
CA LYS A 19 -0.94 9.49 -26.51
C LYS A 19 -2.06 9.98 -27.42
N ASN A 20 -2.25 9.37 -28.58
CA ASN A 20 -3.32 9.77 -29.48
C ASN A 20 -4.72 9.55 -28.86
N LEU A 21 -4.89 8.47 -28.09
CA LEU A 21 -6.09 8.25 -27.28
C LEU A 21 -6.26 9.26 -26.16
N GLN A 22 -5.17 9.88 -25.70
CA GLN A 22 -5.20 10.97 -24.72
C GLN A 22 -5.69 12.27 -25.37
N ASP A 23 -5.21 12.56 -26.58
CA ASP A 23 -5.51 13.78 -27.34
C ASP A 23 -6.90 13.76 -28.00
N SER A 24 -7.45 12.59 -28.33
CA SER A 24 -8.82 12.45 -28.86
C SER A 24 -9.93 12.76 -27.82
N ALA A 25 -9.57 13.14 -26.58
CA ALA A 25 -10.53 13.50 -25.53
C ALA A 25 -11.26 14.82 -25.74
N VAL A 26 -10.91 15.59 -26.78
CA VAL A 26 -11.51 16.90 -27.06
C VAL A 26 -12.69 16.81 -28.03
N SER A 27 -13.00 15.62 -28.55
CA SER A 27 -14.19 15.41 -29.39
C SER A 27 -14.84 14.09 -29.02
N GLU A 28 -15.97 14.16 -28.35
CA GLU A 28 -16.95 13.06 -28.37
C GLU A 28 -17.38 12.88 -29.82
N GLU A 29 -17.02 11.74 -30.41
CA GLU A 29 -17.79 11.17 -31.50
C GLU A 29 -17.70 9.65 -31.44
N SER A 30 -18.88 9.05 -31.41
CA SER A 30 -19.17 7.63 -31.57
C SER A 30 -18.54 7.07 -32.84
N VAL A 31 -17.80 5.97 -32.72
CA VAL A 31 -17.52 5.09 -33.86
C VAL A 31 -17.97 3.68 -33.47
N GLU A 32 -19.01 3.22 -34.17
CA GLU A 32 -19.48 1.85 -34.20
C GLU A 32 -18.60 0.97 -35.12
N MET A 33 -18.81 -0.35 -34.98
CA MET A 33 -18.45 -1.45 -35.88
C MET A 33 -16.99 -1.97 -35.77
N ASP A 34 -16.68 -3.27 -35.75
CA ASP A 34 -17.36 -4.46 -36.29
C ASP A 34 -17.15 -5.72 -35.43
N GLU A 35 -18.14 -6.63 -35.47
CA GLU A 35 -17.93 -8.05 -35.19
C GLU A 35 -17.13 -8.68 -36.34
N ASP A 36 -15.97 -9.25 -36.05
CA ASP A 36 -15.52 -10.42 -36.82
C ASP A 36 -14.83 -11.43 -35.90
N GLY A 37 -15.30 -12.67 -35.98
CA GLY A 37 -14.85 -13.78 -35.17
C GLY A 37 -13.56 -14.36 -35.73
N SER A 38 -12.53 -14.46 -34.89
CA SER A 38 -11.61 -15.59 -35.00
C SER A 38 -11.17 -16.05 -33.61
N VAL A 39 -11.59 -17.27 -33.32
CA VAL A 39 -11.20 -18.07 -32.18
C VAL A 39 -9.82 -18.69 -32.46
N ASP A 40 -8.97 -18.61 -31.44
CA ASP A 40 -7.75 -19.40 -31.15
C ASP A 40 -6.48 -19.25 -32.00
N LYS A 41 -5.41 -18.79 -31.32
CA LYS A 41 -4.24 -19.64 -31.03
C LYS A 41 -3.46 -19.12 -29.80
N PRO A 42 -3.14 -19.98 -28.81
CA PRO A 42 -2.29 -19.60 -27.69
C PRO A 42 -0.84 -19.50 -28.18
N ALA A 43 -0.25 -18.30 -28.04
CA ALA A 43 1.17 -18.11 -28.29
C ALA A 43 2.02 -18.98 -27.34
N SER A 44 3.00 -19.65 -27.92
CA SER A 44 3.96 -20.54 -27.27
C SER A 44 4.74 -19.88 -26.11
N PRO A 45 5.18 -20.65 -25.10
CA PRO A 45 5.70 -20.11 -23.84
C PRO A 45 7.17 -19.63 -23.88
N SER A 46 7.77 -19.43 -25.06
CA SER A 46 9.22 -19.25 -25.20
C SER A 46 9.73 -17.80 -25.32
N ASP A 47 8.86 -16.78 -25.28
CA ASP A 47 9.30 -15.38 -25.51
C ASP A 47 8.84 -14.39 -24.42
N ARG A 48 8.86 -14.83 -23.14
CA ARG A 48 8.80 -13.90 -22.01
C ARG A 48 10.20 -13.39 -21.68
N GLY A 49 10.80 -12.67 -22.62
CA GLY A 49 11.90 -11.77 -22.29
C GLY A 49 11.42 -10.82 -21.18
N ASN A 50 12.25 -10.60 -20.16
CA ASN A 50 11.99 -9.64 -19.10
C ASN A 50 11.71 -8.25 -19.71
N LYS A 51 10.44 -7.93 -19.96
CA LYS A 51 10.01 -6.63 -20.49
C LYS A 51 10.03 -5.62 -19.36
N THR A 52 11.22 -5.14 -19.03
CA THR A 52 11.41 -4.02 -18.11
C THR A 52 10.87 -2.76 -18.78
N TRP A 53 9.94 -2.05 -18.13
CA TRP A 53 9.37 -0.82 -18.65
C TRP A 53 10.47 0.23 -18.87
N THR A 54 10.43 0.94 -19.99
CA THR A 54 11.31 2.09 -20.24
C THR A 54 10.94 3.26 -19.33
N SER A 55 11.90 4.16 -19.06
CA SER A 55 11.67 5.37 -18.27
C SER A 55 10.55 6.26 -18.83
N ILE A 56 10.38 6.28 -20.16
CA ILE A 56 9.33 7.01 -20.85
C ILE A 56 7.96 6.38 -20.59
N GLN A 57 7.84 5.05 -20.78
CA GLN A 57 6.58 4.33 -20.52
C GLN A 57 6.14 4.49 -19.05
N LEU A 58 7.09 4.41 -18.12
CA LEU A 58 6.81 4.58 -16.69
C LEU A 58 6.30 6.00 -16.37
N LYS A 59 6.91 7.04 -16.96
CA LYS A 59 6.48 8.43 -16.77
C LYS A 59 5.05 8.66 -17.29
N GLU A 60 4.72 8.13 -18.47
CA GLU A 60 3.39 8.26 -19.05
C GLU A 60 2.33 7.48 -18.25
N ALA A 61 2.65 6.26 -17.81
CA ALA A 61 1.76 5.50 -16.94
C ALA A 61 1.50 6.23 -15.61
N HIS A 62 2.53 6.80 -14.97
CA HIS A 62 2.37 7.60 -13.75
C HIS A 62 1.46 8.83 -13.98
N SER A 63 1.53 9.45 -15.15
CA SER A 63 0.64 10.54 -15.55
C SER A 63 -0.82 10.08 -15.63
N ILE A 64 -1.07 8.92 -16.26
CA ILE A 64 -2.39 8.30 -16.36
C ILE A 64 -2.96 8.00 -14.97
N PHE A 65 -2.19 7.35 -14.10
CA PHE A 65 -2.65 7.09 -12.72
C PHE A 65 -2.93 8.38 -11.95
N SER A 66 -2.09 9.39 -12.10
CA SER A 66 -2.31 10.69 -11.45
C SER A 66 -3.60 11.35 -11.91
N LYS A 67 -3.97 11.21 -13.19
CA LYS A 67 -5.25 11.71 -13.73
C LYS A 67 -6.43 10.90 -13.17
N LEU A 68 -6.30 9.57 -13.15
CA LEU A 68 -7.33 8.68 -12.61
C LEU A 68 -7.60 8.95 -11.12
N MET A 69 -6.57 9.01 -10.30
CA MET A 69 -6.69 9.19 -8.84
C MET A 69 -7.20 10.58 -8.44
N LYS A 70 -7.09 11.59 -9.33
CA LYS A 70 -7.67 12.92 -9.12
C LYS A 70 -9.19 12.97 -9.36
N LYS A 71 -9.74 12.05 -10.17
CA LYS A 71 -11.18 12.02 -10.49
C LYS A 71 -11.96 11.51 -9.26
N ARG A 72 -12.52 12.43 -8.48
CA ARG A 72 -13.41 12.07 -7.36
C ARG A 72 -14.80 11.76 -7.88
N VAL A 73 -15.21 10.50 -7.75
CA VAL A 73 -16.53 10.03 -8.15
C VAL A 73 -17.37 9.86 -6.88
N ASN A 74 -18.46 10.62 -6.78
CA ASN A 74 -19.31 10.63 -5.57
C ASN A 74 -20.41 9.55 -5.58
N LYS A 75 -20.67 8.92 -6.74
CA LYS A 75 -21.68 7.87 -6.97
C LYS A 75 -21.11 6.84 -7.93
N CYS A 76 -21.32 5.55 -7.69
CA CYS A 76 -20.97 4.53 -8.66
C CYS A 76 -21.69 4.77 -9.99
N ALA A 77 -20.97 4.71 -11.11
CA ALA A 77 -21.57 4.87 -12.45
C ALA A 77 -22.46 3.68 -12.85
N ASN A 78 -22.21 2.50 -12.27
CA ASN A 78 -22.95 1.28 -12.58
C ASN A 78 -24.23 1.14 -11.73
N CYS A 79 -24.12 1.26 -10.39
CA CYS A 79 -25.27 1.07 -9.50
C CYS A 79 -25.86 2.37 -8.92
N GLY A 80 -25.29 3.55 -9.20
CA GLY A 80 -25.78 4.84 -8.71
C GLY A 80 -25.58 5.10 -7.21
N MET A 81 -25.07 4.13 -6.46
CA MET A 81 -24.92 4.19 -5.01
C MET A 81 -23.71 5.01 -4.56
N LYS A 82 -23.84 5.62 -3.37
CA LYS A 82 -22.76 6.34 -2.70
C LYS A 82 -22.09 5.44 -1.66
N ASN A 83 -20.77 5.34 -1.73
CA ASN A 83 -20.00 4.75 -0.64
C ASN A 83 -19.85 5.76 0.51
N PRO A 84 -19.86 5.29 1.77
CA PRO A 84 -19.57 6.14 2.89
C PRO A 84 -18.12 6.65 2.81
N PRO A 85 -17.83 7.85 3.30
CA PRO A 85 -16.47 8.36 3.32
C PRO A 85 -15.64 7.57 4.33
N ILE A 86 -14.49 7.07 3.87
CA ILE A 86 -13.50 6.38 4.71
C ILE A 86 -12.46 7.40 5.15
N LYS A 87 -12.20 7.48 6.46
CA LYS A 87 -11.15 8.31 7.05
C LYS A 87 -10.01 7.44 7.56
N CYS A 88 -8.79 7.88 7.32
CA CYS A 88 -7.58 7.30 7.89
C CYS A 88 -7.18 8.16 9.09
N GLN A 89 -7.51 7.72 10.31
CA GLN A 89 -7.15 8.46 11.53
C GLN A 89 -5.70 8.20 11.95
N ILE A 90 -5.28 6.93 11.83
CA ILE A 90 -3.92 6.45 12.08
C ILE A 90 -3.50 5.65 10.84
N TYR A 91 -2.22 5.64 10.50
CA TYR A 91 -1.74 4.84 9.37
C TYR A 91 -2.13 3.36 9.56
N GLY A 92 -2.96 2.82 8.68
CA GLY A 92 -3.48 1.44 8.79
C GLY A 92 -4.72 1.26 9.66
N TRP A 93 -5.30 2.33 10.23
CA TRP A 93 -6.60 2.29 10.90
C TRP A 93 -7.63 3.14 10.15
N LEU A 94 -8.64 2.46 9.60
CA LEU A 94 -9.69 3.07 8.78
C LEU A 94 -10.99 3.14 9.58
N THR A 95 -11.66 4.28 9.51
CA THR A 95 -13.02 4.46 10.05
C THR A 95 -13.98 4.84 8.93
N ILE A 96 -15.15 4.21 8.95
CA ILE A 96 -16.28 4.59 8.11
C ILE A 96 -17.10 5.58 8.89
N GLN A 97 -17.37 6.75 8.29
CA GLN A 97 -18.31 7.67 8.92
C GLN A 97 -19.74 7.17 8.76
N GLY A 98 -20.53 7.32 9.83
CA GLY A 98 -21.96 7.14 9.80
C GLY A 98 -22.57 7.90 8.62
N THR A 99 -23.31 7.20 7.78
CA THR A 99 -24.02 7.83 6.65
C THR A 99 -25.27 8.52 7.15
N ASP A 100 -25.56 9.71 6.62
CA ASP A 100 -26.83 10.40 6.84
C ASP A 100 -28.02 9.45 6.62
N GLY A 101 -29.04 9.52 7.50
CA GLY A 101 -30.17 8.60 7.52
C GLY A 101 -30.96 8.57 6.20
N SER A 102 -30.85 9.62 5.38
CA SER A 102 -31.41 9.65 4.02
C SER A 102 -30.73 8.68 3.05
N ALA A 103 -29.43 8.44 3.20
CA ALA A 103 -28.66 7.50 2.38
C ALA A 103 -28.92 6.04 2.80
N VAL A 104 -29.05 5.79 4.11
CA VAL A 104 -29.42 4.46 4.65
C VAL A 104 -30.79 4.03 4.13
N ARG A 105 -31.79 4.92 4.19
CA ARG A 105 -33.14 4.63 3.65
C ARG A 105 -33.12 4.32 2.15
N ARG A 106 -32.33 5.05 1.36
CA ARG A 106 -32.20 4.79 -0.08
C ARG A 106 -31.57 3.42 -0.36
N LYS A 107 -30.57 3.00 0.43
CA LYS A 107 -29.99 1.64 0.36
C LYS A 107 -31.02 0.57 0.63
N ALA A 108 -31.74 0.68 1.74
CA ALA A 108 -32.77 -0.29 2.11
C ALA A 108 -33.85 -0.47 1.02
N ILE A 109 -34.28 0.62 0.36
CA ILE A 109 -35.26 0.55 -0.74
C ILE A 109 -34.68 -0.14 -1.98
N THR A 110 -33.39 0.08 -2.28
CA THR A 110 -32.77 -0.50 -3.48
C THR A 110 -32.48 -1.99 -3.29
N ASP A 111 -32.05 -2.39 -2.08
CA ASP A 111 -31.82 -3.80 -1.73
C ASP A 111 -33.13 -4.61 -1.78
N TYR A 112 -34.24 -4.03 -1.29
CA TYR A 112 -35.56 -4.66 -1.36
C TYR A 112 -36.05 -4.89 -2.81
N ASN A 113 -35.71 -3.98 -3.73
CA ASN A 113 -36.04 -4.13 -5.14
C ASN A 113 -35.17 -5.16 -5.87
N LEU A 114 -33.97 -5.46 -5.36
CA LEU A 114 -33.10 -6.52 -5.91
C LEU A 114 -33.48 -7.92 -5.39
N GLU A 115 -34.02 -8.02 -4.16
CA GLU A 115 -34.54 -9.27 -3.61
C GLU A 115 -35.98 -9.60 -4.06
N GLY A 116 -36.74 -8.59 -4.51
CA GLY A 116 -38.13 -8.74 -4.94
C GLY A 116 -38.36 -9.42 -6.30
N ASP A 117 -37.31 -9.70 -7.08
CA ASP A 117 -37.44 -10.23 -8.45
C ASP A 117 -37.43 -11.77 -8.53
N ARG A 118 -37.71 -12.46 -7.41
CA ARG A 118 -38.11 -13.87 -7.45
C ARG A 118 -39.61 -13.96 -7.70
N HIS A 119 -39.96 -14.16 -8.97
CA HIS A 119 -41.27 -14.57 -9.47
C HIS A 119 -42.17 -15.28 -8.42
N ILE A 120 -43.19 -14.57 -7.94
CA ILE A 120 -44.48 -15.17 -7.58
C ILE A 120 -45.56 -14.35 -8.29
N SER A 121 -45.91 -14.81 -9.48
CA SER A 121 -47.12 -14.40 -10.17
C SER A 121 -48.32 -15.10 -9.53
N ASN A 122 -49.20 -14.34 -8.89
CA ASN A 122 -50.62 -14.62 -8.96
C ASN A 122 -51.47 -13.35 -8.73
N PRO A 123 -52.42 -13.01 -9.62
CA PRO A 123 -53.31 -11.88 -9.48
C PRO A 123 -54.60 -12.32 -8.76
N ASN A 124 -55.00 -11.59 -7.71
CA ASN A 124 -56.39 -11.32 -7.28
C ASN A 124 -56.40 -10.90 -5.81
N GLY A 125 -56.96 -9.74 -5.51
CA GLY A 125 -57.26 -9.36 -4.13
C GLY A 125 -57.28 -7.87 -3.86
N THR A 126 -58.40 -7.24 -4.22
CA THR A 126 -58.92 -5.98 -3.68
C THR A 126 -58.65 -5.78 -2.18
N GLY A 127 -58.26 -4.56 -1.81
CA GLY A 127 -58.75 -3.94 -0.58
C GLY A 127 -57.72 -3.32 0.37
N VAL A 128 -58.07 -2.12 0.82
CA VAL A 128 -57.63 -1.44 2.05
C VAL A 128 -56.39 -0.56 1.94
N SER A 129 -56.67 0.65 1.47
CA SER A 129 -56.07 1.90 1.94
C SER A 129 -56.11 2.02 3.47
N GLY A 130 -54.99 2.38 4.08
CA GLY A 130 -54.97 2.98 5.41
C GLY A 130 -54.08 2.26 6.41
N LEU A 131 -52.78 2.59 6.43
CA LEU A 131 -52.00 2.61 7.66
C LEU A 131 -51.17 3.89 7.66
N THR A 132 -51.50 4.74 8.63
CA THR A 132 -51.01 6.10 8.84
C THR A 132 -49.57 6.13 9.35
N ASP A 133 -48.93 7.27 9.08
CA ASP A 133 -47.54 7.68 9.33
C ASP A 133 -47.06 7.68 10.81
N ASP A 134 -47.76 7.01 11.73
CA ASP A 134 -47.59 7.20 13.18
C ASP A 134 -46.81 6.10 13.91
N ARG A 135 -46.00 5.31 13.20
CA ARG A 135 -45.10 4.32 13.84
C ARG A 135 -43.60 4.56 13.64
N VAL A 136 -43.20 5.65 12.97
CA VAL A 136 -41.79 5.99 12.74
C VAL A 136 -41.24 7.05 13.72
N LYS A 137 -42.08 7.67 14.55
CA LYS A 137 -41.67 8.76 15.46
C LYS A 137 -41.35 8.36 16.91
N ALA A 138 -41.47 7.08 17.28
CA ALA A 138 -41.23 6.61 18.66
C ALA A 138 -39.79 6.13 18.96
N SER A 139 -38.82 6.39 18.07
CA SER A 139 -37.38 6.08 18.31
C SER A 139 -36.47 7.30 18.10
N SER A 140 -37.01 8.51 18.19
CA SER A 140 -36.25 9.75 17.92
C SER A 140 -35.56 10.36 19.15
N ASN A 141 -35.75 9.84 20.36
CA ASN A 141 -35.27 10.49 21.59
C ASN A 141 -34.56 9.50 22.53
N GLN A 142 -33.38 9.02 22.12
CA GLN A 142 -32.27 8.61 23.01
C GLN A 142 -31.14 8.03 22.16
N THR A 143 -30.28 8.90 21.62
CA THR A 143 -28.85 8.68 21.31
C THR A 143 -28.35 9.93 20.58
N LYS A 144 -28.27 11.04 21.31
CA LYS A 144 -27.34 12.12 20.98
C LYS A 144 -26.13 11.91 21.88
N ASP A 145 -24.94 12.04 21.31
CA ASP A 145 -23.62 11.81 21.90
C ASP A 145 -23.14 10.36 21.89
N LEU A 146 -22.68 9.91 20.72
CA LEU A 146 -21.43 9.17 20.50
C LEU A 146 -21.15 9.28 18.99
N SER A 147 -19.95 9.70 18.58
CA SER A 147 -19.61 9.80 17.15
C SER A 147 -19.77 8.45 16.46
N ASP A 148 -20.71 8.37 15.52
CA ASP A 148 -21.17 7.16 14.79
C ASP A 148 -20.14 6.63 13.76
N ASP A 149 -18.85 6.79 14.05
CA ASP A 149 -17.74 6.38 13.19
C ASP A 149 -17.37 4.91 13.52
N ARG A 150 -17.76 3.96 12.66
CA ARG A 150 -17.45 2.54 12.82
C ARG A 150 -16.02 2.23 12.35
N PRO A 151 -15.18 1.54 13.15
CA PRO A 151 -13.89 1.05 12.66
C PRO A 151 -14.09 -0.04 11.60
N LEU A 152 -13.36 0.07 10.49
CA LEU A 152 -13.35 -0.92 9.43
C LEU A 152 -12.24 -1.94 9.73
N LEU A 153 -12.60 -3.21 9.90
CA LEU A 153 -11.61 -4.25 10.23
C LEU A 153 -10.72 -4.55 9.03
N THR A 154 -9.48 -4.94 9.28
CA THR A 154 -8.50 -5.29 8.24
C THR A 154 -8.98 -6.43 7.33
N THR A 155 -9.73 -7.38 7.88
CA THR A 155 -10.36 -8.48 7.12
C THR A 155 -11.47 -8.00 6.18
N GLU A 156 -12.25 -6.99 6.60
CA GLU A 156 -13.26 -6.34 5.76
C GLU A 156 -12.59 -5.54 4.63
N VAL A 157 -11.45 -4.89 4.91
CA VAL A 157 -10.66 -4.22 3.85
C VAL A 157 -10.10 -5.25 2.87
N GLU A 158 -9.62 -6.40 3.36
CA GLU A 158 -9.10 -7.48 2.52
C GLU A 158 -10.18 -8.04 1.60
N SER A 159 -11.41 -8.26 2.10
CA SER A 159 -12.52 -8.72 1.26
C SER A 159 -12.93 -7.67 0.22
N ILE A 160 -13.01 -6.39 0.59
CA ILE A 160 -13.33 -5.31 -0.36
C ILE A 160 -12.29 -5.22 -1.48
N LEU A 161 -11.00 -5.31 -1.14
CA LEU A 161 -9.93 -5.27 -2.14
C LEU A 161 -9.91 -6.52 -3.01
N LYS A 162 -10.21 -7.69 -2.44
CA LYS A 162 -10.36 -8.93 -3.21
C LYS A 162 -11.48 -8.80 -4.24
N ASP A 163 -12.66 -8.33 -3.85
CA ASP A 163 -13.80 -8.10 -4.76
C ASP A 163 -13.45 -7.10 -5.87
N LEU A 164 -12.67 -6.05 -5.54
CA LEU A 164 -12.19 -5.08 -6.51
C LEU A 164 -11.25 -5.73 -7.54
N TRP A 165 -10.32 -6.57 -7.09
CA TRP A 165 -9.40 -7.29 -7.98
C TRP A 165 -10.11 -8.33 -8.84
N GLU A 166 -11.20 -8.93 -8.35
CA GLU A 166 -12.03 -9.86 -9.13
C GLU A 166 -12.85 -9.16 -10.21
N LYS A 167 -13.46 -8.01 -9.88
CA LYS A 167 -14.32 -7.25 -10.82
C LYS A 167 -13.52 -6.42 -11.82
N GLU A 168 -12.45 -5.76 -11.37
CA GLU A 168 -11.63 -4.83 -12.16
C GLU A 168 -10.21 -5.39 -12.41
N ALA A 169 -10.13 -6.70 -12.66
CA ALA A 169 -8.87 -7.42 -12.83
C ALA A 169 -7.96 -6.77 -13.90
N ARG A 170 -8.54 -6.30 -15.01
CA ARG A 170 -7.77 -5.69 -16.13
C ARG A 170 -6.92 -4.52 -15.67
N PHE A 171 -7.52 -3.60 -14.91
CA PHE A 171 -6.83 -2.44 -14.38
C PHE A 171 -5.86 -2.82 -13.24
N CYS A 172 -6.32 -3.67 -12.32
CA CYS A 172 -5.54 -4.10 -11.17
C CYS A 172 -4.29 -4.92 -11.53
N MET A 173 -4.35 -5.74 -12.59
CA MET A 173 -3.18 -6.46 -13.11
C MET A 173 -2.11 -5.50 -13.62
N LEU A 174 -2.51 -4.44 -14.35
CA LEU A 174 -1.58 -3.45 -14.87
C LEU A 174 -0.91 -2.69 -13.74
N LEU A 175 -1.63 -2.39 -12.65
CA LEU A 175 -1.04 -1.80 -11.44
C LEU A 175 0.10 -2.67 -10.86
N CYS A 176 -0.05 -3.99 -10.89
CA CYS A 176 0.95 -4.94 -10.37
C CYS A 176 2.14 -5.13 -11.33
N ASP A 177 1.92 -4.98 -12.64
CA ASP A 177 2.95 -5.14 -13.68
C ASP A 177 4.04 -4.06 -13.64
N PHE A 178 3.75 -2.89 -13.05
CA PHE A 178 4.77 -1.87 -12.78
C PHE A 178 5.86 -2.35 -11.82
N GLN A 179 5.52 -3.32 -10.96
CA GLN A 179 6.37 -3.71 -9.85
C GLN A 179 6.99 -5.10 -10.05
N GLN A 180 6.34 -6.03 -10.76
CA GLN A 180 6.82 -7.40 -10.94
C GLN A 180 6.32 -8.08 -12.22
N ASN A 181 7.18 -8.86 -12.90
CA ASN A 181 6.83 -9.75 -14.02
C ASN A 181 6.13 -11.03 -13.52
N LEU A 182 4.98 -10.89 -12.85
CA LEU A 182 4.25 -12.03 -12.27
C LEU A 182 3.43 -12.79 -13.32
N CYS A 183 3.13 -14.06 -13.04
CA CYS A 183 2.19 -14.85 -13.85
C CYS A 183 0.75 -14.33 -13.71
N VAL A 184 -0.10 -14.52 -14.73
CA VAL A 184 -1.51 -14.05 -14.73
C VAL A 184 -2.29 -14.51 -13.50
N SER A 185 -2.02 -15.71 -12.99
CA SER A 185 -2.66 -16.23 -11.77
C SER A 185 -2.21 -15.49 -10.50
N GLU A 186 -0.94 -15.06 -10.42
CA GLU A 186 -0.39 -14.32 -9.29
C GLU A 186 -0.88 -12.88 -9.28
N LYS A 187 -1.10 -12.28 -10.46
CA LYS A 187 -1.65 -10.92 -10.58
C LYS A 187 -3.09 -10.81 -10.05
N ARG A 188 -3.89 -11.88 -10.10
CA ARG A 188 -5.24 -11.90 -9.50
C ARG A 188 -5.22 -11.82 -7.97
N ARG A 189 -4.11 -12.22 -7.33
CA ARG A 189 -3.88 -12.06 -5.89
C ARG A 189 -3.04 -10.83 -5.56
N GLY A 190 -2.90 -9.89 -6.51
CA GLY A 190 -2.10 -8.69 -6.32
C GLY A 190 -2.50 -7.86 -5.09
N TYR A 191 -3.78 -7.88 -4.68
CA TYR A 191 -4.23 -7.20 -3.47
C TYR A 191 -3.52 -7.66 -2.18
N GLU A 192 -3.01 -8.91 -2.14
CA GLU A 192 -2.30 -9.46 -0.97
C GLU A 192 -1.02 -8.67 -0.67
N MET A 193 -0.42 -7.98 -1.66
CA MET A 193 0.79 -7.18 -1.46
C MET A 193 0.62 -6.02 -0.46
N PHE A 194 -0.62 -5.57 -0.24
CA PHE A 194 -0.93 -4.49 0.70
C PHE A 194 -1.08 -4.98 2.15
N PHE A 195 -1.16 -6.29 2.36
CA PHE A 195 -1.38 -6.90 3.67
C PHE A 195 -0.16 -7.69 4.13
N LEU A 196 0.25 -7.48 5.37
CA LEU A 196 1.38 -8.19 5.97
C LEU A 196 0.87 -9.27 6.92
N LYS A 197 0.83 -10.52 6.45
CA LYS A 197 0.43 -11.69 7.27
C LYS A 197 1.57 -12.24 8.13
N SER A 198 2.82 -12.06 7.69
CA SER A 198 4.00 -12.54 8.40
C SER A 198 5.12 -11.53 8.31
N MET A 199 5.81 -11.28 9.43
CA MET A 199 6.98 -10.41 9.46
C MET A 199 8.26 -11.20 9.35
N LEU A 200 9.16 -10.73 8.49
CA LEU A 200 10.49 -11.28 8.37
C LEU A 200 11.39 -10.73 9.48
N VAL A 201 12.06 -11.63 10.18
CA VAL A 201 12.99 -11.29 11.26
C VAL A 201 14.42 -11.39 10.73
N PRO A 202 15.23 -10.32 10.79
CA PRO A 202 16.62 -10.39 10.35
C PRO A 202 17.44 -11.39 11.18
N PRO A 203 18.36 -12.14 10.55
CA PRO A 203 19.27 -13.02 11.28
C PRO A 203 20.07 -12.30 12.37
N ASN A 204 20.51 -13.05 13.40
CA ASN A 204 21.19 -12.50 14.58
C ASN A 204 22.45 -11.69 14.25
N ARG A 205 23.18 -12.04 13.18
CA ARG A 205 24.36 -11.29 12.70
C ARG A 205 24.05 -9.81 12.40
N PHE A 206 22.83 -9.51 11.99
CA PHE A 206 22.40 -8.14 11.65
C PHE A 206 21.79 -7.39 12.83
N ARG A 207 21.68 -8.03 14.01
CA ARG A 207 21.13 -7.45 15.24
C ARG A 207 22.05 -7.76 16.44
N PRO A 208 23.34 -7.38 16.37
CA PRO A 208 24.28 -7.65 17.45
C PRO A 208 23.92 -6.88 18.71
N SER A 209 24.14 -7.47 19.88
CA SER A 209 24.10 -6.74 21.15
C SER A 209 25.23 -5.71 21.20
N THR A 210 24.97 -4.59 21.86
CA THR A 210 25.97 -3.54 22.04
C THR A 210 26.50 -3.64 23.46
N SER A 211 27.77 -4.02 23.61
CA SER A 211 28.45 -3.97 24.91
C SER A 211 28.88 -2.53 25.20
N SER A 212 28.35 -1.93 26.24
CA SER A 212 28.81 -0.66 26.79
C SER A 212 29.57 -0.91 28.10
N SER A 213 30.30 0.08 28.59
CA SER A 213 30.97 0.01 29.91
C SER A 213 30.00 -0.21 31.08
N LEU A 214 28.71 0.08 30.87
CA LEU A 214 27.62 -0.08 31.84
C LEU A 214 26.88 -1.42 31.73
N GLY A 215 27.26 -2.31 30.80
CA GLY A 215 26.62 -3.60 30.59
C GLY A 215 26.28 -3.91 29.13
N ILE A 216 25.68 -5.07 28.91
CA ILE A 216 25.23 -5.53 27.59
C ILE A 216 23.85 -4.94 27.33
N MET A 217 23.74 -4.12 26.29
CA MET A 217 22.47 -3.59 25.82
C MET A 217 21.97 -4.38 24.61
N GLU A 218 20.66 -4.63 24.57
CA GLU A 218 20.02 -5.26 23.41
C GLU A 218 20.01 -4.34 22.20
N HIS A 219 19.96 -4.94 21.01
CA HIS A 219 19.84 -4.19 19.77
C HIS A 219 18.45 -3.49 19.71
N PRO A 220 18.35 -2.22 19.29
CA PRO A 220 17.07 -1.49 19.25
C PRO A 220 15.97 -2.17 18.42
N GLN A 221 16.37 -2.90 17.37
CA GLN A 221 15.43 -3.68 16.55
C GLN A 221 14.81 -4.85 17.33
N ASN A 222 15.53 -5.45 18.27
CA ASN A 222 14.99 -6.53 19.11
C ASN A 222 13.93 -5.98 20.04
N VAL A 223 14.16 -4.83 20.66
CA VAL A 223 13.17 -4.16 21.52
C VAL A 223 11.85 -3.92 20.79
N MET A 224 11.90 -3.47 19.53
CA MET A 224 10.69 -3.28 18.73
C MET A 224 10.02 -4.60 18.32
N LEU A 225 10.79 -5.63 17.98
CA LEU A 225 10.25 -6.94 17.65
C LEU A 225 9.59 -7.61 18.85
N SER A 226 10.17 -7.49 20.05
CA SER A 226 9.58 -7.97 21.30
C SER A 226 8.21 -7.32 21.54
N LYS A 227 8.09 -6.00 21.35
CA LYS A 227 6.80 -5.30 21.45
C LYS A 227 5.75 -5.83 20.47
N VAL A 228 6.14 -6.12 19.22
CA VAL A 228 5.21 -6.72 18.25
C VAL A 228 4.81 -8.13 18.67
N GLN A 229 5.75 -8.93 19.17
CA GLN A 229 5.47 -10.27 19.66
C GLN A 229 4.52 -10.24 20.87
N GLU A 230 4.74 -9.35 21.83
CA GLU A 230 3.87 -9.14 22.99
C GLU A 230 2.45 -8.74 22.57
N ALA A 231 2.31 -7.78 21.64
CA ALA A 231 1.02 -7.37 21.11
C ALA A 231 0.29 -8.52 20.38
N ASN A 232 1.03 -9.37 19.66
CA ASN A 232 0.46 -10.53 18.98
C ASN A 232 -0.02 -11.60 19.98
N LEU A 233 0.76 -11.88 21.02
CA LEU A 233 0.37 -12.81 22.09
C LEU A 233 -0.85 -12.30 22.87
N ALA A 234 -0.91 -11.01 23.16
CA ALA A 234 -2.07 -10.39 23.81
C ALA A 234 -3.35 -10.53 22.95
N LEU A 235 -3.24 -10.32 21.63
CA LEU A 235 -4.36 -10.53 20.71
C LEU A 235 -4.80 -12.00 20.66
N GLN A 236 -3.87 -12.95 20.72
CA GLN A 236 -4.19 -14.38 20.77
C GLN A 236 -4.90 -14.76 22.07
N HIS A 237 -4.48 -14.22 23.21
CA HIS A 237 -5.10 -14.49 24.51
C HIS A 237 -6.54 -13.98 24.56
N ASP A 238 -6.78 -12.73 24.13
CA ASP A 238 -8.11 -12.11 24.16
C ASP A 238 -9.07 -12.71 23.10
N SER A 239 -8.55 -13.44 22.11
CA SER A 239 -9.39 -14.20 21.17
C SER A 239 -10.16 -15.35 21.82
N ALA A 240 -9.73 -15.80 23.01
CA ALA A 240 -10.41 -16.85 23.77
C ALA A 240 -11.63 -16.34 24.57
N HIS A 241 -11.65 -15.05 24.94
CA HIS A 241 -12.74 -14.40 25.69
C HIS A 241 -13.13 -13.07 25.03
N PRO A 242 -13.99 -13.09 24.01
CA PRO A 242 -14.13 -11.97 23.09
C PRO A 242 -15.05 -10.88 23.63
N ASN A 243 -14.49 -9.93 24.37
CA ASN A 243 -15.05 -8.59 24.39
C ASN A 243 -14.68 -7.90 23.07
N HIS A 244 -15.69 -7.55 22.25
CA HIS A 244 -15.48 -6.96 20.93
C HIS A 244 -14.57 -5.71 20.95
N MET A 245 -14.73 -4.86 21.98
CA MET A 245 -13.94 -3.64 22.13
C MET A 245 -12.48 -3.89 22.50
N ASP A 246 -12.21 -4.93 23.29
CA ASP A 246 -10.85 -5.27 23.72
C ASP A 246 -10.06 -5.81 22.53
N VAL A 247 -10.66 -6.70 21.74
CA VAL A 247 -10.05 -7.23 20.50
C VAL A 247 -9.71 -6.12 19.51
N LEU A 248 -10.60 -5.14 19.30
CA LEU A 248 -10.33 -4.00 18.43
C LEU A 248 -9.16 -3.13 18.93
N THR A 249 -9.05 -2.96 20.25
CA THR A 249 -7.96 -2.21 20.87
C THR A 249 -6.63 -2.95 20.69
N ARG A 250 -6.60 -4.26 20.93
CA ARG A 250 -5.41 -5.10 20.69
C ARG A 250 -4.97 -5.08 19.23
N TRP A 251 -5.92 -5.14 18.30
CA TRP A 251 -5.62 -5.02 16.87
C TRP A 251 -4.96 -3.68 16.53
N ARG A 252 -5.44 -2.58 17.13
CA ARG A 252 -4.84 -1.26 16.97
C ARG A 252 -3.42 -1.20 17.57
N ASP A 253 -3.20 -1.81 18.72
CA ASP A 253 -1.89 -1.87 19.38
C ASP A 253 -0.88 -2.66 18.54
N LEU A 254 -1.31 -3.79 17.97
CA LEU A 254 -0.50 -4.59 17.05
C LEU A 254 -0.13 -3.78 15.80
N GLN A 255 -1.11 -3.15 15.15
CA GLN A 255 -0.87 -2.30 13.98
C GLN A 255 0.10 -1.16 14.30
N THR A 256 -0.05 -0.54 15.47
CA THR A 256 0.84 0.55 15.94
C THR A 256 2.26 0.05 16.16
N SER A 257 2.43 -1.13 16.76
CA SER A 257 3.74 -1.74 17.01
C SER A 257 4.45 -2.09 15.70
N VAL A 258 3.74 -2.66 14.72
CA VAL A 258 4.28 -2.93 13.38
C VAL A 258 4.65 -1.63 12.66
N ASN A 259 3.80 -0.60 12.75
CA ASN A 259 4.09 0.71 12.17
C ASN A 259 5.36 1.31 12.75
N LEU A 260 5.54 1.26 14.07
CA LEU A 260 6.72 1.76 14.76
C LEU A 260 8.01 1.04 14.34
N PHE A 261 7.94 -0.27 14.09
CA PHE A 261 9.08 -1.05 13.59
C PHE A 261 9.55 -0.58 12.21
N TYR A 262 8.64 -0.31 11.28
CA TYR A 262 9.01 0.13 9.93
C TYR A 262 9.29 1.64 9.84
N ASP A 263 8.42 2.46 10.44
CA ASP A 263 8.50 3.92 10.37
C ASP A 263 8.10 4.54 11.72
N SER A 264 9.11 4.98 12.48
CA SER A 264 8.88 5.55 13.80
C SER A 264 8.13 6.89 13.80
N SER A 265 8.01 7.59 12.65
CA SER A 265 7.20 8.82 12.58
C SER A 265 5.70 8.57 12.48
N LYS A 266 5.28 7.32 12.20
CA LYS A 266 3.87 6.95 12.03
C LYS A 266 3.20 6.45 13.31
N GLY A 267 3.92 6.39 14.43
CA GLY A 267 3.35 6.06 15.73
C GLY A 267 2.54 7.22 16.33
N LEU A 268 1.50 6.90 17.11
CA LEU A 268 0.66 7.91 17.79
C LEU A 268 1.44 8.76 18.81
N GLY A 269 2.56 8.25 19.34
CA GLY A 269 3.37 8.95 20.33
C GLY A 269 4.58 9.62 19.69
N LYS A 270 4.64 10.95 19.74
CA LYS A 270 5.90 11.71 19.58
C LYS A 270 6.81 11.45 20.79
N SER A 271 7.26 10.21 21.02
CA SER A 271 8.37 9.98 21.94
C SER A 271 9.66 10.24 21.16
N GLY A 272 10.09 11.49 21.22
CA GLY A 272 11.09 12.10 20.34
C GLY A 272 12.54 11.62 20.51
N LYS A 273 12.83 10.40 20.97
CA LYS A 273 14.23 9.97 21.15
C LYS A 273 14.64 8.57 20.68
N ASP A 274 13.80 7.53 20.74
CA ASP A 274 14.37 6.15 20.69
C ASP A 274 13.80 5.18 19.64
N GLY A 275 13.02 5.67 18.66
CA GLY A 275 12.52 4.80 17.58
C GLY A 275 13.41 4.84 16.34
N HIS A 276 14.33 3.89 16.16
CA HIS A 276 15.04 3.72 14.88
C HIS A 276 14.25 2.76 13.98
N GLY A 277 13.10 3.19 13.45
CA GLY A 277 12.39 2.39 12.46
C GLY A 277 13.28 2.08 11.25
N VAL A 278 12.97 1.02 10.52
CA VAL A 278 13.76 0.56 9.36
C VAL A 278 13.95 1.70 8.34
N ARG A 279 12.91 2.50 8.10
CA ARG A 279 12.99 3.66 7.22
C ARG A 279 14.01 4.70 7.69
N GLN A 280 14.02 5.00 8.99
CA GLN A 280 14.95 5.95 9.59
C GLN A 280 16.42 5.49 9.44
N LEU A 281 16.67 4.17 9.39
CA LEU A 281 18.00 3.62 9.19
C LEU A 281 18.51 3.80 7.74
N VAL A 282 17.59 3.83 6.77
CA VAL A 282 17.89 3.94 5.34
C VAL A 282 17.96 5.41 4.89
N ASP A 283 16.94 6.21 5.22
CA ASP A 283 16.70 7.54 4.63
C ASP A 283 17.51 8.68 5.28
N LYS A 284 18.05 8.48 6.48
CA LYS A 284 18.78 9.55 7.19
C LYS A 284 20.02 10.00 6.41
N LYS A 285 20.47 11.25 6.66
CA LYS A 285 21.76 11.75 6.15
C LYS A 285 22.93 10.87 6.63
N THR A 286 22.82 10.35 7.85
CA THR A 286 23.71 9.33 8.43
C THR A 286 23.21 7.90 8.20
N GLY A 287 22.30 7.69 7.25
CA GLY A 287 21.72 6.39 6.93
C GLY A 287 22.63 5.50 6.10
N ILE A 288 22.24 4.23 5.98
CA ILE A 288 23.04 3.17 5.34
C ILE A 288 23.41 3.52 3.90
N VAL A 289 22.47 4.05 3.11
CA VAL A 289 22.70 4.29 1.67
C VAL A 289 23.86 5.26 1.47
N ARG A 290 23.89 6.37 2.21
CA ARG A 290 24.93 7.38 2.05
C ARG A 290 26.24 6.99 2.74
N GLN A 291 26.17 6.45 3.95
CA GLN A 291 27.36 6.20 4.78
C GLN A 291 28.04 4.85 4.55
N LYS A 292 27.33 3.85 4.00
CA LYS A 292 27.86 2.48 3.84
C LYS A 292 27.83 1.98 2.40
N ILE A 293 26.98 2.52 1.53
CA ILE A 293 26.93 2.13 0.11
C ILE A 293 27.70 3.14 -0.75
N MET A 294 27.35 4.44 -0.67
CA MET A 294 27.98 5.48 -1.51
C MET A 294 29.37 5.89 -1.01
N GLY A 295 29.52 6.15 0.29
CA GLY A 295 30.83 6.33 0.92
C GLY A 295 31.21 5.07 1.67
N LYS A 296 32.42 4.55 1.47
CA LYS A 296 32.96 3.43 2.24
C LYS A 296 34.32 3.79 2.81
N ARG A 297 34.63 3.25 3.99
CA ARG A 297 36.01 3.25 4.46
C ARG A 297 36.78 2.20 3.68
N VAL A 298 37.97 2.56 3.23
CA VAL A 298 38.83 1.72 2.41
C VAL A 298 40.05 1.27 3.22
N ASN A 299 40.47 0.04 2.98
CA ASN A 299 41.75 -0.45 3.47
C ASN A 299 42.89 0.12 2.59
N HIS A 300 44.14 0.00 3.03
CA HIS A 300 45.33 0.51 2.32
C HIS A 300 45.29 2.02 2.02
N SER A 301 44.87 2.83 3.00
CA SER A 301 44.90 4.29 2.91
C SER A 301 45.55 4.90 4.14
N CYS A 302 46.19 6.06 3.97
CA CYS A 302 46.73 6.87 5.07
C CYS A 302 46.35 8.34 4.90
N ARG A 303 46.35 9.09 6.01
CA ARG A 303 46.14 10.54 6.01
C ARG A 303 47.20 11.19 6.89
N THR A 304 47.87 12.20 6.35
CA THR A 304 48.89 12.99 7.05
C THR A 304 48.71 14.47 6.74
N VAL A 305 49.37 15.33 7.51
CA VAL A 305 49.48 16.76 7.18
C VAL A 305 50.51 16.91 6.06
N ILE A 306 50.23 17.79 5.10
CA ILE A 306 51.14 18.07 3.98
C ILE A 306 52.21 19.08 4.40
N SER A 307 53.42 18.96 3.85
CA SER A 307 54.53 19.90 4.04
C SER A 307 55.18 20.20 2.69
N PRO A 308 55.58 21.45 2.40
CA PRO A 308 56.20 21.80 1.12
C PRO A 308 57.62 21.25 1.06
N ASP A 309 57.99 20.65 -0.07
CA ASP A 309 59.35 20.14 -0.34
C ASP A 309 59.77 20.53 -1.77
N PRO A 310 60.80 21.39 -1.94
CA PRO A 310 61.28 21.82 -3.25
C PRO A 310 62.15 20.78 -3.98
N PHE A 311 62.56 19.69 -3.33
CA PHE A 311 63.44 18.68 -3.92
C PHE A 311 62.69 17.56 -4.67
N LEU A 312 61.37 17.45 -4.49
CA LEU A 312 60.53 16.47 -5.18
C LEU A 312 60.07 16.98 -6.55
N ALA A 313 59.90 16.07 -7.51
CA ALA A 313 59.30 16.41 -8.79
C ALA A 313 57.78 16.66 -8.66
N VAL A 314 57.20 17.35 -9.65
CA VAL A 314 55.76 17.74 -9.65
C VAL A 314 54.81 16.53 -9.63
N ASN A 315 55.26 15.39 -10.12
CA ASN A 315 54.52 14.12 -10.17
C ASN A 315 54.85 13.16 -9.00
N GLU A 316 55.67 13.58 -8.04
CA GLU A 316 56.10 12.75 -6.92
C GLU A 316 55.44 13.18 -5.60
N ILE A 317 55.42 12.27 -4.63
CA ILE A 317 54.97 12.55 -3.27
C ILE A 317 55.87 11.87 -2.25
N GLY A 318 56.31 12.63 -1.26
CA GLY A 318 57.08 12.10 -0.14
C GLY A 318 56.19 11.29 0.80
N ILE A 319 56.43 9.99 0.89
CA ILE A 319 55.70 9.09 1.81
C ILE A 319 56.53 8.93 3.09
N PRO A 320 55.99 9.23 4.28
CA PRO A 320 56.70 9.00 5.53
C PRO A 320 57.04 7.51 5.73
N PRO A 321 58.22 7.18 6.30
CA PRO A 321 58.60 5.79 6.54
C PRO A 321 57.56 5.00 7.36
N ALA A 322 56.91 5.66 8.32
CA ALA A 322 55.86 5.05 9.14
C ALA A 322 54.63 4.59 8.33
N ALA A 323 54.32 5.26 7.20
CA ALA A 323 53.25 4.85 6.30
C ALA A 323 53.74 3.80 5.30
N ALA A 324 54.95 3.99 4.74
CA ALA A 324 55.55 3.07 3.77
C ALA A 324 55.72 1.64 4.35
N LEU A 325 56.11 1.51 5.62
CA LEU A 325 56.26 0.21 6.29
C LEU A 325 54.94 -0.53 6.54
N LYS A 326 53.79 0.16 6.49
CA LYS A 326 52.47 -0.42 6.77
C LYS A 326 51.65 -0.67 5.51
N LEU A 327 51.86 0.11 4.46
CA LEU A 327 51.15 -0.03 3.20
C LEU A 327 51.82 -1.10 2.35
N THR A 328 51.16 -2.25 2.22
CA THR A 328 51.62 -3.36 1.37
C THR A 328 50.85 -3.42 0.07
N TYR A 329 51.50 -3.93 -0.98
CA TYR A 329 50.91 -4.26 -2.28
C TYR A 329 51.07 -5.77 -2.52
N PRO A 330 49.99 -6.48 -2.94
CA PRO A 330 50.11 -7.88 -3.31
C PRO A 330 50.74 -7.98 -4.71
N GLU A 331 52.00 -8.42 -4.77
CA GLU A 331 52.72 -8.73 -6.02
C GLU A 331 52.35 -10.10 -6.59
#